data_AF-A0A8J4S9U2-F1
#
_entry.id   AF-A0A8J4S9U2-F1
#
_cell.length_a   1.000
_cell.length_b   1.000
_cell.length_c   1.000
_cell.angle_alpha   90.00
_cell.angle_beta   90.00
_cell.angle_gamma   90.00
#
_symmetry.space_group_name_H-M   'P 1'
#
loop_
_entity.id
_entity.type
_entity.pdbx_description
1 polymer ?
#
loop_
_entity_poly.entity_id
_entity_poly.type
_entity_poly.pdbx_seq_one_letter_code
_entity_poly.pdbx_strand_id
1 'polypeptide(L)'
;MRGDGTYFRFSTGNKIAIHSAPAISGPWKYLGAAVPDGSIINLAGKDDLWAPDVHKVGDTYYLYYSVSSFGTQNSAIGLTQSKTMEAGSWTDLGSVGITSDSSKSYNAIDPNLFQVGNQYYVNFGSYWQDLFQVKMASNPTKTTGEAGTQLAFHSNFEVVEAAYEFSYNGYYYLFFSKGSCCGYDKTRPAKGKEYRILVCRSKSATSGFVDKNGNDCRNNGGTIVLESHDFVYGPGGQGVYNDPKNGPILYYHYVDTRIGYADGDKRFGWNKLDFSSGWPTV
;
A
#
# COMPACT_ATOMS: atom_id res chain seq x y z
N MET A 1 -10.86 -7.53 7.95
CA MET A 1 -12.02 -7.78 8.83
C MET A 1 -11.54 -8.29 10.19
N ARG A 2 -12.10 -7.79 11.29
CA ARG A 2 -11.84 -8.30 12.65
C ARG A 2 -12.59 -9.62 12.86
N GLY A 3 -12.18 -10.43 13.84
CA GLY A 3 -12.76 -11.76 14.10
C GLY A 3 -14.26 -11.77 14.41
N ASP A 4 -14.84 -10.63 14.78
CA ASP A 4 -16.28 -10.44 15.00
C ASP A 4 -17.07 -10.11 13.71
N GLY A 5 -16.41 -10.06 12.55
CA GLY A 5 -17.02 -9.72 11.27
C GLY A 5 -17.01 -8.23 10.93
N THR A 6 -16.49 -7.36 11.81
CA THR A 6 -16.41 -5.92 11.55
C THR A 6 -15.30 -5.59 10.55
N TYR A 7 -15.61 -4.80 9.54
CA TYR A 7 -14.62 -4.26 8.62
C TYR A 7 -14.00 -3.01 9.22
N PHE A 8 -12.68 -2.87 9.08
CA PHE A 8 -11.94 -1.67 9.42
C PHE A 8 -11.20 -1.19 8.18
N ARG A 9 -11.14 0.13 8.01
CA ARG A 9 -10.36 0.80 6.95
C ARG A 9 -9.53 1.89 7.60
N PHE A 10 -8.26 1.93 7.22
CA PHE A 10 -7.30 2.95 7.60
C PHE A 10 -6.93 3.75 6.35
N SER A 11 -6.79 5.06 6.45
CA SER A 11 -6.47 5.90 5.29
C SER A 11 -5.57 7.07 5.65
N THR A 12 -4.80 7.54 4.66
CA THR A 12 -4.04 8.78 4.70
C THR A 12 -4.88 9.97 5.21
N GLY A 13 -4.21 10.90 5.90
CA GLY A 13 -4.82 12.10 6.46
C GLY A 13 -5.39 11.88 7.86
N ASN A 14 -5.64 12.97 8.58
CA ASN A 14 -6.12 12.97 9.98
C ASN A 14 -5.33 12.02 10.90
N LYS A 15 -4.00 11.96 10.73
CA LYS A 15 -3.09 11.10 11.50
C LYS A 15 -3.50 9.61 11.49
N ILE A 16 -3.80 9.13 10.28
CA ILE A 16 -4.36 7.81 9.96
C ILE A 16 -5.81 7.68 10.44
N ALA A 17 -6.74 8.09 9.58
CA ALA A 17 -8.17 8.00 9.84
C ALA A 17 -8.65 6.54 9.95
N ILE A 18 -9.45 6.24 10.97
CA ILE A 18 -10.06 4.93 11.20
C ILE A 18 -11.54 5.01 10.82
N HIS A 19 -11.98 4.04 10.02
CA HIS A 19 -13.39 3.80 9.75
C HIS A 19 -13.75 2.35 10.03
N SER A 20 -14.99 2.10 10.43
CA SER A 20 -15.55 0.75 10.52
C SER A 20 -16.85 0.60 9.74
N ALA A 21 -17.16 -0.64 9.36
CA ALA A 21 -18.39 -0.98 8.66
C ALA A 21 -18.84 -2.42 8.95
N PRO A 22 -20.14 -2.73 8.85
CA PRO A 22 -20.65 -4.10 8.96
C PRO A 22 -20.38 -4.94 7.69
N ALA A 23 -20.09 -4.29 6.56
CA ALA A 23 -19.77 -4.90 5.29
C ALA A 23 -18.73 -4.06 4.54
N ILE A 24 -18.01 -4.65 3.60
CA ILE A 24 -17.02 -3.93 2.78
C ILE A 24 -17.64 -2.79 1.95
N SER A 25 -18.90 -2.94 1.54
CA SER A 25 -19.66 -1.88 0.86
C SER A 25 -20.09 -0.74 1.79
N GLY A 26 -19.86 -0.85 3.10
CA GLY A 26 -20.30 0.10 4.10
C GLY A 26 -21.65 -0.30 4.75
N PRO A 27 -22.38 0.68 5.33
CA PRO A 27 -21.97 2.07 5.47
C PRO A 27 -20.73 2.21 6.35
N TRP A 28 -19.81 3.10 5.96
CA TRP A 28 -18.56 3.35 6.69
C TRP A 28 -18.77 4.47 7.71
N LYS A 29 -18.43 4.20 8.97
CA LYS A 29 -18.48 5.14 10.09
C LYS A 29 -17.06 5.55 10.48
N TYR A 30 -16.80 6.86 10.56
CA TYR A 30 -15.55 7.38 11.11
C TYR A 30 -15.47 7.17 12.63
N LEU A 31 -14.30 6.72 13.12
CA LEU A 31 -14.08 6.40 14.53
C LEU A 31 -13.01 7.28 15.21
N GLY A 32 -12.18 7.99 14.44
CA GLY A 32 -11.05 8.76 14.97
C GLY A 32 -9.76 8.47 14.20
N ALA A 33 -8.63 8.60 14.89
CA ALA A 33 -7.29 8.43 14.31
C ALA A 33 -6.51 7.31 15.04
N ALA A 34 -5.62 6.62 14.31
CA ALA A 34 -4.74 5.60 14.91
C ALA A 34 -3.54 6.22 15.63
N VAL A 35 -3.11 7.43 15.24
CA VAL A 35 -1.97 8.12 15.86
C VAL A 35 -2.37 9.57 16.22
N PRO A 36 -3.37 9.78 17.10
CA PRO A 36 -4.02 11.09 17.30
C PRO A 36 -3.06 12.21 17.77
N ASP A 37 -1.96 11.86 18.42
CA ASP A 37 -0.95 12.83 18.90
C ASP A 37 0.15 13.11 17.87
N GLY A 38 0.06 12.51 16.68
CA GLY A 38 1.11 12.49 15.67
C GLY A 38 2.17 11.44 15.97
N SER A 39 2.98 11.11 14.96
CA SER A 39 4.07 10.15 15.12
C SER A 39 5.14 10.68 16.07
N ILE A 40 5.73 9.78 16.86
CA ILE A 40 6.92 10.06 17.67
C ILE A 40 8.20 10.15 16.84
N ILE A 41 8.15 9.82 15.54
CA ILE A 41 9.26 10.01 14.61
C ILE A 41 9.41 11.51 14.33
N ASN A 42 10.59 12.06 14.66
CA ASN A 42 10.88 13.47 14.47
C ASN A 42 11.30 13.80 13.03
N LEU A 43 10.34 13.75 12.10
CA LEU A 43 10.48 14.16 10.71
C LEU A 43 9.37 15.14 10.31
N ALA A 44 9.60 15.89 9.22
CA ALA A 44 8.52 16.62 8.58
C ALA A 44 7.41 15.64 8.15
N GLY A 45 6.16 16.02 8.38
CA GLY A 45 5.00 15.15 8.17
C GLY A 45 4.60 14.26 9.35
N LYS A 46 5.23 14.39 10.52
CA LYS A 46 4.83 13.61 11.72
C LYS A 46 3.36 13.75 12.12
N ASP A 47 2.70 14.82 11.69
CA ASP A 47 1.28 15.10 11.95
C ASP A 47 0.36 14.89 10.72
N ASP A 48 0.93 14.47 9.59
CA ASP A 48 0.22 14.11 8.35
C ASP A 48 0.77 12.78 7.82
N LEU A 49 0.20 11.68 8.33
CA LEU A 49 0.69 10.32 8.11
C LEU A 49 0.00 9.68 6.89
N TRP A 50 0.77 8.90 6.12
CA TRP A 50 0.32 8.39 4.82
C TRP A 50 0.38 6.86 4.71
N ALA A 51 -0.41 6.34 3.76
CA ALA A 51 -0.37 4.98 3.23
C ALA A 51 -0.29 3.89 4.32
N PRO A 52 -1.33 3.76 5.18
CA PRO A 52 -1.32 2.77 6.23
C PRO A 52 -1.51 1.35 5.69
N ASP A 53 -0.81 0.38 6.28
CA ASP A 53 -0.98 -1.04 6.02
C ASP A 53 -1.11 -1.79 7.35
N VAL A 54 -2.15 -2.63 7.48
CA VAL A 54 -2.52 -3.26 8.74
C VAL A 54 -2.58 -4.78 8.64
N HIS A 55 -1.88 -5.46 9.53
CA HIS A 55 -1.82 -6.92 9.57
C HIS A 55 -2.01 -7.44 10.99
N LYS A 56 -2.62 -8.61 11.11
CA LYS A 56 -2.72 -9.32 12.38
C LYS A 56 -1.61 -10.35 12.48
N VAL A 57 -0.77 -10.24 13.51
CA VAL A 57 0.27 -11.23 13.83
C VAL A 57 0.04 -11.72 15.25
N GLY A 58 -0.28 -13.01 15.37
CA GLY A 58 -0.77 -13.59 16.62
C GLY A 58 -2.10 -12.93 17.05
N ASP A 59 -2.09 -12.32 18.23
CA ASP A 59 -3.24 -11.62 18.82
C ASP A 59 -3.17 -10.09 18.62
N THR A 60 -2.16 -9.59 17.91
CA THR A 60 -1.85 -8.16 17.80
C THR A 60 -2.04 -7.67 16.36
N TYR A 61 -2.66 -6.50 16.22
CA TYR A 61 -2.72 -5.76 14.97
C TYR A 61 -1.56 -4.79 14.90
N TYR A 62 -0.81 -4.84 13.82
CA TYR A 62 0.33 -3.99 13.50
C TYR A 62 -0.08 -3.11 12.33
N LEU A 63 -0.07 -1.80 12.52
CA LEU A 63 -0.36 -0.81 11.48
C LEU A 63 0.90 -0.01 11.18
N TYR A 64 1.45 -0.24 10.00
CA TYR A 64 2.55 0.53 9.44
C TYR A 64 2.03 1.81 8.83
N TYR A 65 2.83 2.86 8.85
CA TYR A 65 2.49 4.16 8.26
C TYR A 65 3.74 4.89 7.79
N SER A 66 3.57 5.88 6.91
CA SER A 66 4.66 6.70 6.38
C SER A 66 4.71 8.07 7.06
N VAL A 67 5.92 8.54 7.37
CA VAL A 67 6.21 9.92 7.78
C VAL A 67 7.10 10.55 6.71
N SER A 68 6.57 11.54 5.99
CA SER A 68 7.25 12.12 4.83
C SER A 68 6.71 13.52 4.49
N SER A 69 7.25 14.14 3.45
CA SER A 69 6.77 15.40 2.88
C SER A 69 6.93 15.36 1.36
N PHE A 70 6.05 16.06 0.63
CA PHE A 70 6.03 15.98 -0.83
C PHE A 70 7.35 16.45 -1.44
N GLY A 71 7.82 15.70 -2.45
CA GLY A 71 9.01 16.06 -3.25
C GLY A 71 10.36 15.75 -2.61
N THR A 72 10.39 15.03 -1.49
CA THR A 72 11.64 14.58 -0.84
C THR A 72 11.61 13.08 -0.54
N GLN A 73 12.80 12.49 -0.38
CA GLN A 73 12.97 11.13 0.13
C GLN A 73 13.45 11.11 1.59
N ASN A 74 13.40 12.23 2.31
CA ASN A 74 13.63 12.24 3.75
C ASN A 74 12.41 11.69 4.49
N SER A 75 12.36 10.37 4.64
CA SER A 75 11.16 9.64 5.03
C SER A 75 11.48 8.51 5.99
N ALA A 76 10.46 8.05 6.72
CA ALA A 76 10.54 6.86 7.55
C ALA A 76 9.21 6.12 7.57
N ILE A 77 9.31 4.79 7.68
CA ILE A 77 8.16 3.94 8.00
C ILE A 77 8.10 3.79 9.52
N GLY A 78 6.96 4.19 10.08
CA GLY A 78 6.60 3.98 11.48
C GLY A 78 5.65 2.80 11.67
N LEU A 79 5.44 2.44 12.93
CA LEU A 79 4.55 1.35 13.31
C LEU A 79 3.79 1.70 14.57
N THR A 80 2.48 1.43 14.57
CA THR A 80 1.65 1.41 15.77
C THR A 80 1.02 0.03 15.93
N GLN A 81 0.72 -0.37 17.16
CA GLN A 81 0.08 -1.65 17.44
C GLN A 81 -1.20 -1.48 18.27
N SER A 82 -2.15 -2.40 18.09
CA SER A 82 -3.40 -2.47 18.82
C SER A 82 -3.85 -3.91 19.01
N LYS A 83 -4.62 -4.18 20.07
CA LYS A 83 -5.31 -5.47 20.26
C LYS A 83 -6.71 -5.50 19.63
N THR A 84 -7.29 -4.35 19.28
CA THR A 84 -8.71 -4.24 18.90
C THR A 84 -8.97 -3.54 17.57
N MET A 85 -8.00 -2.79 17.03
CA MET A 85 -8.15 -1.85 15.91
C MET A 85 -8.99 -0.59 16.18
N GLU A 86 -9.60 -0.45 17.36
CA GLU A 86 -10.45 0.70 17.71
C GLU A 86 -9.62 1.97 17.94
N ALA A 87 -10.24 3.13 17.74
CA ALA A 87 -9.65 4.41 18.15
C ALA A 87 -9.30 4.40 19.66
N GLY A 88 -8.17 5.00 20.02
CA GLY A 88 -7.68 5.02 21.41
C GLY A 88 -7.01 3.72 21.90
N SER A 89 -6.97 2.67 21.09
CA SER A 89 -6.32 1.39 21.46
C SER A 89 -4.92 1.20 20.84
N TRP A 90 -4.45 2.19 20.10
CA TRP A 90 -3.22 2.17 19.34
C TRP A 90 -2.04 2.73 20.15
N THR A 91 -0.87 2.12 20.04
CA THR A 91 0.38 2.58 20.66
C THR A 91 1.46 2.72 19.61
N ASP A 92 1.95 3.94 19.40
CA ASP A 92 3.04 4.23 18.46
C ASP A 92 4.38 3.68 18.98
N LEU A 93 5.07 2.93 18.14
CA LEU A 93 6.37 2.30 18.43
C LEU A 93 7.53 3.00 17.70
N GLY A 94 7.23 4.08 16.96
CA GLY A 94 8.20 4.82 16.17
C GLY A 94 8.68 4.07 14.94
N SER A 95 9.87 4.40 14.46
CA SER A 95 10.38 3.85 13.19
C SER A 95 10.69 2.36 13.30
N VAL A 96 10.36 1.60 12.26
CA VAL A 96 10.76 0.18 12.15
C VAL A 96 12.20 -0.01 11.66
N GLY A 97 12.94 1.08 11.45
CA GLY A 97 14.31 1.05 10.91
C GLY A 97 14.36 1.03 9.38
N ILE A 98 13.25 1.37 8.71
CA ILE A 98 13.22 1.69 7.28
C ILE A 98 13.15 3.21 7.17
N THR A 99 14.25 3.82 6.77
CA THR A 99 14.42 5.26 6.66
C THR A 99 15.18 5.59 5.39
N SER A 100 14.89 6.75 4.82
CA SER A 100 15.61 7.28 3.66
C SER A 100 15.94 8.75 3.83
N ASP A 101 17.02 9.16 3.18
CA ASP A 101 17.44 10.53 2.94
C ASP A 101 18.09 10.57 1.54
N SER A 102 18.70 11.69 1.13
CA SER A 102 19.33 11.84 -0.19
C SER A 102 20.43 10.82 -0.52
N SER A 103 20.94 10.06 0.45
CA SER A 103 21.93 8.98 0.24
C SER A 103 21.34 7.64 -0.18
N LYS A 104 20.02 7.44 0.01
CA LYS A 104 19.34 6.21 -0.40
C LYS A 104 18.88 6.28 -1.84
N SER A 105 18.77 5.11 -2.47
CA SER A 105 18.21 4.97 -3.82
C SER A 105 16.68 4.88 -3.84
N TYR A 106 16.03 4.98 -2.69
CA TYR A 106 14.59 4.78 -2.51
C TYR A 106 13.99 5.82 -1.58
N ASN A 107 12.67 5.93 -1.64
CA ASN A 107 11.87 6.63 -0.65
C ASN A 107 11.21 5.63 0.32
N ALA A 108 11.42 5.80 1.63
CA ALA A 108 10.88 4.95 2.68
C ALA A 108 9.43 5.32 3.03
N ILE A 109 8.51 5.08 2.08
CA ILE A 109 7.05 5.25 2.24
C ILE A 109 6.30 4.05 1.63
N ASP A 110 4.98 4.03 1.79
CA ASP A 110 4.06 3.02 1.24
C ASP A 110 4.36 1.58 1.72
N PRO A 111 4.41 1.35 3.04
CA PRO A 111 4.71 0.03 3.58
C PRO A 111 3.64 -1.01 3.24
N ASN A 112 4.06 -2.25 3.01
CA ASN A 112 3.22 -3.43 3.05
C ASN A 112 3.95 -4.58 3.75
N LEU A 113 3.42 -5.05 4.88
CA LEU A 113 3.92 -6.24 5.57
C LEU A 113 3.50 -7.50 4.80
N PHE A 114 4.46 -8.39 4.58
CA PHE A 114 4.22 -9.67 3.93
C PHE A 114 4.92 -10.81 4.67
N GLN A 115 4.31 -12.00 4.71
CA GLN A 115 4.83 -13.16 5.44
C GLN A 115 5.09 -14.34 4.51
N VAL A 116 6.28 -14.93 4.64
CA VAL A 116 6.71 -16.16 3.94
C VAL A 116 7.11 -17.20 4.99
N GLY A 117 6.26 -18.20 5.20
CA GLY A 117 6.45 -19.14 6.30
C GLY A 117 6.46 -18.40 7.64
N ASN A 118 7.59 -18.43 8.37
CA ASN A 118 7.76 -17.72 9.64
C ASN A 118 8.51 -16.39 9.51
N GLN A 119 8.90 -16.00 8.29
CA GLN A 119 9.67 -14.79 8.04
C GLN A 119 8.76 -13.66 7.56
N TYR A 120 8.95 -12.47 8.13
CA TYR A 120 8.28 -11.25 7.69
C TYR A 120 9.20 -10.39 6.81
N TYR A 121 8.58 -9.70 5.86
CA TYR A 121 9.21 -8.72 4.98
C TYR A 121 8.32 -7.48 4.95
N VAL A 122 8.93 -6.31 4.71
CA VAL A 122 8.18 -5.09 4.38
C VAL A 122 8.56 -4.67 2.98
N ASN A 123 7.56 -4.62 2.10
CA ASN A 123 7.63 -3.98 0.80
C ASN A 123 7.37 -2.48 0.96
N PHE A 124 8.03 -1.63 0.20
CA PHE A 124 7.90 -0.18 0.27
C PHE A 124 8.46 0.48 -0.99
N GLY A 125 8.26 1.78 -1.15
CA GLY A 125 8.90 2.56 -2.21
C GLY A 125 7.94 3.42 -3.03
N SER A 126 8.46 4.53 -3.54
CA SER A 126 7.76 5.49 -4.39
C SER A 126 8.80 6.39 -5.08
N TYR A 127 8.73 6.55 -6.41
CA TYR A 127 9.74 7.26 -7.24
C TYR A 127 11.16 6.66 -7.10
N TRP A 128 12.20 7.42 -7.42
CA TRP A 128 13.62 7.02 -7.37
C TRP A 128 13.88 5.68 -8.07
N GLN A 129 14.31 4.64 -7.33
CA GLN A 129 14.48 3.30 -7.85
C GLN A 129 13.28 2.40 -7.56
N ASP A 130 12.12 3.01 -7.39
CA ASP A 130 10.80 2.42 -7.20
C ASP A 130 10.70 1.53 -5.97
N LEU A 131 10.46 0.23 -6.14
CA LEU A 131 9.96 -0.64 -5.07
C LEU A 131 11.07 -1.50 -4.48
N PHE A 132 11.14 -1.54 -3.16
CA PHE A 132 12.11 -2.28 -2.37
C PHE A 132 11.43 -3.17 -1.35
N GLN A 133 12.17 -4.18 -0.90
CA GLN A 133 11.78 -5.08 0.17
C GLN A 133 12.91 -5.22 1.17
N VAL A 134 12.58 -5.22 2.46
CA VAL A 134 13.52 -5.53 3.53
C VAL A 134 13.01 -6.67 4.39
N LYS A 135 13.95 -7.42 4.97
CA LYS A 135 13.65 -8.49 5.91
C LYS A 135 13.42 -7.91 7.31
N MET A 136 12.39 -8.41 7.99
CA MET A 136 12.07 -8.05 9.36
C MET A 136 12.71 -9.02 10.36
N ALA A 137 12.94 -8.56 11.59
CA ALA A 137 13.18 -9.47 12.70
C ALA A 137 11.96 -10.41 12.91
N SER A 138 12.11 -11.43 13.77
CA SER A 138 11.04 -12.40 14.03
C SER A 138 9.75 -11.73 14.52
N ASN A 139 9.89 -10.67 15.33
CA ASN A 139 8.82 -9.71 15.59
C ASN A 139 8.80 -8.66 14.46
N PRO A 140 7.63 -8.41 13.84
CA PRO A 140 7.51 -7.44 12.75
C PRO A 140 7.45 -6.01 13.33
N THR A 141 8.47 -5.62 14.11
CA THR A 141 8.58 -4.30 14.74
C THR A 141 9.86 -3.58 14.37
N LYS A 142 10.88 -4.31 13.89
CA LYS A 142 12.15 -3.79 13.41
C LYS A 142 12.65 -4.61 12.22
N THR A 143 13.39 -3.98 11.33
CA THR A 143 14.14 -4.68 10.28
C THR A 143 15.32 -5.45 10.87
N THR A 144 15.91 -6.38 10.11
CA THR A 144 17.19 -7.00 10.48
C THR A 144 18.40 -6.07 10.25
N GLY A 145 18.20 -4.88 9.67
CA GLY A 145 19.26 -3.98 9.24
C GLY A 145 19.94 -4.37 7.92
N GLU A 146 19.52 -5.48 7.29
CA GLU A 146 19.97 -5.89 5.97
C GLU A 146 19.60 -4.85 4.89
N ALA A 147 20.38 -4.83 3.80
CA ALA A 147 20.10 -3.94 2.67
C ALA A 147 18.78 -4.31 1.98
N GLY A 148 18.04 -3.30 1.53
CA GLY A 148 16.81 -3.50 0.77
C GLY A 148 17.08 -4.12 -0.60
N THR A 149 16.23 -5.04 -1.02
CA THR A 149 16.24 -5.66 -2.34
C THR A 149 15.24 -4.95 -3.23
N GLN A 150 15.67 -4.47 -4.41
CA GLN A 150 14.76 -3.87 -5.39
C GLN A 150 13.88 -4.94 -6.04
N LEU A 151 12.56 -4.74 -6.00
CA LEU A 151 11.56 -5.67 -6.54
C LEU A 151 11.02 -5.24 -7.90
N ALA A 152 10.88 -3.94 -8.14
CA ALA A 152 10.40 -3.39 -9.40
C ALA A 152 11.11 -2.07 -9.71
N PHE A 153 11.23 -1.77 -11.00
CA PHE A 153 11.84 -0.54 -11.51
C PHE A 153 11.39 -0.24 -12.95
N HIS A 154 10.99 1.00 -13.19
CA HIS A 154 10.58 1.50 -14.48
C HIS A 154 11.44 2.72 -14.87
N SER A 155 12.28 2.56 -15.90
CA SER A 155 13.15 3.61 -16.41
C SER A 155 12.43 4.69 -17.23
N ASN A 156 11.11 4.57 -17.42
CA ASN A 156 10.32 5.47 -18.26
C ASN A 156 9.81 6.73 -17.54
N PHE A 157 10.35 7.02 -16.35
CA PHE A 157 10.07 8.19 -15.50
C PHE A 157 8.60 8.34 -15.05
N GLU A 158 7.76 7.34 -15.28
CA GLU A 158 6.48 7.28 -14.60
C GLU A 158 6.69 6.82 -13.17
N VAL A 159 5.97 7.45 -12.25
CA VAL A 159 5.97 7.08 -10.84
C VAL A 159 5.54 5.62 -10.70
N VAL A 160 6.26 4.86 -9.87
CA VAL A 160 5.87 3.55 -9.39
C VAL A 160 5.94 3.58 -7.87
N GLU A 161 4.85 3.16 -7.22
CA GLU A 161 4.67 3.25 -5.77
C GLU A 161 3.60 2.27 -5.25
N ALA A 162 3.25 2.35 -3.96
CA ALA A 162 2.21 1.54 -3.34
C ALA A 162 2.40 0.03 -3.56
N ALA A 163 3.58 -0.50 -3.22
CA ALA A 163 3.85 -1.94 -3.31
C ALA A 163 2.90 -2.75 -2.40
N TYR A 164 2.31 -3.82 -2.93
CA TYR A 164 1.49 -4.73 -2.14
C TYR A 164 1.68 -6.17 -2.63
N GLU A 165 2.15 -7.06 -1.76
CA GLU A 165 2.38 -8.46 -2.11
C GLU A 165 1.27 -9.37 -1.60
N PHE A 166 0.87 -10.31 -2.45
CA PHE A 166 -0.19 -11.27 -2.15
C PHE A 166 0.20 -12.67 -2.63
N SER A 167 0.10 -13.67 -1.73
CA SER A 167 0.32 -15.06 -2.10
C SER A 167 -0.98 -15.73 -2.55
N TYR A 168 -0.95 -16.37 -3.72
CA TYR A 168 -2.10 -17.11 -4.22
C TYR A 168 -1.67 -18.26 -5.12
N ASN A 169 -2.21 -19.47 -4.89
CA ASN A 169 -1.97 -20.68 -5.68
C ASN A 169 -0.49 -20.93 -6.03
N GLY A 170 0.39 -20.80 -5.03
CA GLY A 170 1.82 -21.09 -5.16
C GLY A 170 2.61 -20.06 -5.98
N TYR A 171 2.08 -18.84 -6.15
CA TYR A 171 2.78 -17.67 -6.67
C TYR A 171 2.69 -16.52 -5.66
N TYR A 172 3.65 -15.61 -5.75
CA TYR A 172 3.65 -14.31 -5.11
C TYR A 172 3.33 -13.27 -6.16
N TYR A 173 2.34 -12.42 -5.92
CA TYR A 173 1.92 -11.35 -6.82
C TYR A 173 2.29 -10.02 -6.18
N LEU A 174 3.15 -9.26 -6.85
CA LEU A 174 3.52 -7.90 -6.49
C LEU A 174 2.62 -6.94 -7.26
N PHE A 175 1.62 -6.39 -6.58
CA PHE A 175 0.80 -5.30 -7.08
C PHE A 175 1.49 -3.98 -6.79
N PHE A 176 1.33 -3.02 -7.68
CA PHE A 176 1.85 -1.67 -7.50
C PHE A 176 1.04 -0.68 -8.33
N SER A 177 1.08 0.58 -7.94
CA SER A 177 0.51 1.64 -8.75
C SER A 177 1.55 2.28 -9.65
N LYS A 178 1.14 2.68 -10.85
CA LYS A 178 1.96 3.40 -11.83
C LYS A 178 1.28 4.66 -12.33
N GLY A 179 2.05 5.70 -12.61
CA GLY A 179 1.57 6.96 -13.18
C GLY A 179 1.32 8.05 -12.15
N SER A 180 0.89 9.22 -12.61
CA SER A 180 0.68 10.37 -11.71
C SER A 180 -0.54 10.15 -10.84
N CYS A 181 -0.35 10.08 -9.53
CA CYS A 181 -1.43 10.25 -8.56
C CYS A 181 -1.74 11.74 -8.35
N CYS A 182 -2.92 11.99 -7.79
CA CYS A 182 -3.21 13.15 -6.98
C CYS A 182 -3.26 14.52 -7.69
N GLY A 183 -3.84 15.54 -7.04
CA GLY A 183 -3.88 16.90 -7.56
C GLY A 183 -4.54 17.07 -8.95
N TYR A 184 -5.45 16.16 -9.31
CA TYR A 184 -6.09 16.15 -10.63
C TYR A 184 -7.03 17.34 -10.88
N ASP A 185 -7.46 18.01 -9.82
CA ASP A 185 -8.17 19.29 -9.87
C ASP A 185 -7.30 20.44 -10.38
N LYS A 186 -5.97 20.32 -10.25
CA LYS A 186 -4.99 21.32 -10.73
C LYS A 186 -4.46 20.95 -12.11
N THR A 187 -3.93 19.73 -12.23
CA THR A 187 -3.28 19.25 -13.46
C THR A 187 -3.61 17.78 -13.66
N ARG A 188 -4.09 17.45 -14.86
CA ARG A 188 -4.32 16.05 -15.27
C ARG A 188 -3.21 15.59 -16.20
N PRO A 189 -2.65 14.40 -16.01
CA PRO A 189 -1.66 13.85 -16.92
C PRO A 189 -2.31 13.48 -18.26
N ALA A 190 -1.50 13.18 -19.27
CA ALA A 190 -1.98 12.63 -20.54
C ALA A 190 -2.73 11.30 -20.29
N LYS A 191 -3.71 10.97 -21.13
CA LYS A 191 -4.49 9.73 -21.03
C LYS A 191 -3.56 8.51 -20.98
N GLY A 192 -3.80 7.62 -20.01
CA GLY A 192 -2.98 6.43 -19.75
C GLY A 192 -1.72 6.70 -18.91
N LYS A 193 -1.54 7.94 -18.42
CA LYS A 193 -0.44 8.34 -17.51
C LYS A 193 -0.96 8.72 -16.13
N GLU A 194 -2.27 8.78 -15.95
CA GLU A 194 -2.87 8.76 -14.62
C GLU A 194 -2.63 7.42 -13.92
N TYR A 195 -2.99 7.41 -12.64
CA TYR A 195 -2.75 6.31 -11.74
C TYR A 195 -3.48 5.04 -12.21
N ARG A 196 -2.80 3.91 -12.16
CA ARG A 196 -3.30 2.61 -12.58
C ARG A 196 -2.58 1.51 -11.83
N ILE A 197 -3.27 0.40 -11.62
CA ILE A 197 -2.77 -0.74 -10.84
C ILE A 197 -2.19 -1.77 -11.80
N LEU A 198 -0.94 -2.14 -11.57
CA LEU A 198 -0.22 -3.18 -12.30
C LEU A 198 0.13 -4.34 -11.37
N VAL A 199 0.50 -5.47 -11.96
CA VAL A 199 0.97 -6.65 -11.24
C VAL A 199 2.11 -7.36 -11.98
N CYS A 200 3.05 -7.87 -11.20
CA CYS A 200 4.02 -8.89 -11.59
C CYS A 200 3.86 -10.12 -10.67
N ARG A 201 4.33 -11.30 -11.07
CA ARG A 201 4.33 -12.49 -10.21
C ARG A 201 5.66 -13.24 -10.24
N SER A 202 5.93 -14.00 -9.19
CA SER A 202 7.09 -14.87 -9.06
C SER A 202 6.77 -16.15 -8.27
N LYS A 203 7.62 -17.16 -8.41
CA LYS A 203 7.64 -18.33 -7.50
C LYS A 203 8.43 -18.06 -6.21
N SER A 204 9.20 -16.97 -6.17
CA SER A 204 9.93 -16.47 -5.00
C SER A 204 9.29 -15.16 -4.53
N ALA A 205 9.11 -14.98 -3.23
CA ALA A 205 8.58 -13.73 -2.65
C ALA A 205 9.54 -12.54 -2.76
N THR A 206 10.83 -12.82 -2.96
CA THR A 206 11.89 -11.82 -2.80
C THR A 206 12.60 -11.46 -4.10
N SER A 207 12.24 -12.11 -5.21
CA SER A 207 12.96 -11.95 -6.48
C SER A 207 12.20 -12.54 -7.67
N GLY A 208 12.63 -12.20 -8.89
CA GLY A 208 12.18 -12.85 -10.12
C GLY A 208 10.73 -12.54 -10.52
N PHE A 209 10.21 -11.39 -10.09
CA PHE A 209 8.90 -10.91 -10.50
C PHE A 209 8.91 -10.57 -11.99
N VAL A 210 8.00 -11.18 -12.74
CA VAL A 210 7.77 -10.91 -14.17
C VAL A 210 6.32 -10.59 -14.42
N ASP A 211 6.02 -9.94 -15.54
CA ASP A 211 4.65 -9.70 -16.00
C ASP A 211 4.08 -10.88 -16.82
N LYS A 212 2.85 -10.74 -17.33
CA LYS A 212 2.15 -11.76 -18.12
C LYS A 212 2.85 -12.15 -19.41
N ASN A 213 3.66 -11.26 -19.95
CA ASN A 213 4.45 -11.47 -21.15
C ASN A 213 5.89 -11.94 -20.83
N GLY A 214 6.23 -12.09 -19.55
CA GLY A 214 7.54 -12.53 -19.08
C GLY A 214 8.58 -11.41 -18.94
N ASN A 215 8.20 -10.14 -19.01
CA ASN A 215 9.14 -9.04 -18.81
C ASN A 215 9.48 -8.87 -17.33
N ASP A 216 10.76 -8.66 -17.00
CA ASP A 216 11.23 -8.42 -15.63
C ASP A 216 10.62 -7.13 -15.06
N CYS A 217 10.03 -7.22 -13.86
CA CYS A 217 9.44 -6.09 -13.16
C CYS A 217 10.49 -5.02 -12.78
N ARG A 218 11.77 -5.39 -12.71
CA ARG A 218 12.90 -4.45 -12.53
C ARG A 218 13.37 -3.81 -13.84
N ASN A 219 12.72 -4.15 -14.95
CA ASN A 219 12.98 -3.56 -16.25
C ASN A 219 11.68 -3.28 -17.00
N ASN A 220 10.86 -2.42 -16.40
CA ASN A 220 9.60 -1.93 -16.95
C ASN A 220 8.45 -2.96 -17.09
N GLY A 221 8.60 -4.19 -16.59
CA GLY A 221 7.53 -5.19 -16.60
C GLY A 221 6.35 -4.79 -15.71
N GLY A 222 5.14 -5.14 -16.14
CA GLY A 222 3.94 -5.03 -15.31
C GLY A 222 2.66 -5.21 -16.12
N THR A 223 1.77 -6.08 -15.66
CA THR A 223 0.47 -6.32 -16.31
C THR A 223 -0.57 -5.40 -15.70
N ILE A 224 -1.28 -4.62 -16.52
CA ILE A 224 -2.37 -3.76 -16.03
C ILE A 224 -3.49 -4.66 -15.46
N VAL A 225 -3.92 -4.35 -14.25
CA VAL A 225 -5.07 -4.97 -13.56
C VAL A 225 -6.27 -4.04 -13.58
N LEU A 226 -6.05 -2.74 -13.32
CA LEU A 226 -7.11 -1.75 -13.31
C LEU A 226 -6.57 -0.38 -13.71
N GLU A 227 -7.25 0.29 -14.64
CA GLU A 227 -6.94 1.64 -15.10
C GLU A 227 -8.23 2.47 -15.21
N SER A 228 -8.11 3.74 -15.57
CA SER A 228 -9.28 4.61 -15.73
C SER A 228 -10.26 4.07 -16.76
N HIS A 229 -11.55 4.07 -16.41
CA HIS A 229 -12.67 3.65 -17.25
C HIS A 229 -13.94 4.33 -16.76
N ASP A 230 -14.88 4.62 -17.67
CA ASP A 230 -16.15 5.28 -17.34
C ASP A 230 -15.98 6.50 -16.41
N PHE A 231 -16.54 6.45 -15.20
CA PHE A 231 -16.42 7.50 -14.19
C PHE A 231 -15.30 7.24 -13.16
N VAL A 232 -14.57 6.12 -13.27
CA VAL A 232 -13.44 5.77 -12.43
C VAL A 232 -12.17 6.35 -13.05
N TYR A 233 -11.57 7.34 -12.40
CA TYR A 233 -10.35 7.98 -12.87
C TYR A 233 -9.20 7.78 -11.88
N GLY A 234 -8.04 7.38 -12.39
CA GLY A 234 -6.82 7.21 -11.59
C GLY A 234 -6.94 6.21 -10.43
N PRO A 235 -7.42 4.97 -10.62
CA PRO A 235 -7.46 3.98 -9.54
C PRO A 235 -6.05 3.55 -9.11
N GLY A 236 -5.78 3.52 -7.81
CA GLY A 236 -4.50 3.05 -7.25
C GLY A 236 -4.41 3.14 -5.73
N GLY A 237 -3.18 3.11 -5.19
CA GLY A 237 -2.93 3.03 -3.76
C GLY A 237 -3.55 1.77 -3.16
N GLN A 238 -3.38 0.67 -3.87
CA GLN A 238 -4.16 -0.56 -3.68
C GLN A 238 -3.64 -1.45 -2.56
N GLY A 239 -4.52 -2.34 -2.10
CA GLY A 239 -4.10 -3.57 -1.46
C GLY A 239 -5.00 -4.74 -1.86
N VAL A 240 -4.56 -5.94 -1.50
CA VAL A 240 -5.27 -7.19 -1.76
C VAL A 240 -5.60 -7.88 -0.45
N TYR A 241 -6.88 -8.20 -0.28
CA TYR A 241 -7.38 -8.87 0.92
C TYR A 241 -8.06 -10.18 0.53
N ASN A 242 -7.69 -11.29 1.17
CA ASN A 242 -8.44 -12.52 1.04
C ASN A 242 -9.68 -12.44 1.95
N ASP A 243 -10.75 -11.87 1.43
CA ASP A 243 -11.98 -11.63 2.17
C ASP A 243 -12.69 -12.96 2.47
N PRO A 244 -13.10 -13.24 3.73
CA PRO A 244 -13.72 -14.51 4.08
C PRO A 244 -15.07 -14.79 3.39
N LYS A 245 -15.74 -13.77 2.85
CA LYS A 245 -17.03 -13.91 2.16
C LYS A 245 -16.88 -13.87 0.64
N ASN A 246 -15.93 -13.10 0.14
CA ASN A 246 -15.80 -12.77 -1.27
C ASN A 246 -14.60 -13.43 -1.97
N GLY A 247 -13.69 -14.05 -1.21
CA GLY A 247 -12.40 -14.50 -1.71
C GLY A 247 -11.42 -13.33 -1.88
N PRO A 248 -10.38 -13.47 -2.72
CA PRO A 248 -9.46 -12.39 -3.02
C PRO A 248 -10.20 -11.18 -3.59
N ILE A 249 -9.96 -10.02 -2.99
CA ILE A 249 -10.46 -8.73 -3.46
C ILE A 249 -9.32 -7.74 -3.61
N LEU A 250 -9.45 -6.84 -4.59
CA LEU A 250 -8.64 -5.65 -4.73
C LEU A 250 -9.39 -4.48 -4.10
N TYR A 251 -8.76 -3.73 -3.21
CA TYR A 251 -9.29 -2.46 -2.70
C TYR A 251 -8.34 -1.32 -3.07
N TYR A 252 -8.89 -0.14 -3.32
CA TYR A 252 -8.14 1.00 -3.85
C TYR A 252 -8.90 2.31 -3.61
N HIS A 253 -8.25 3.44 -3.89
CA HIS A 253 -8.92 4.71 -4.05
C HIS A 253 -9.00 5.11 -5.52
N TYR A 254 -10.01 5.90 -5.88
CA TYR A 254 -10.16 6.46 -7.22
C TYR A 254 -10.88 7.81 -7.18
N VAL A 255 -10.77 8.59 -8.24
CA VAL A 255 -11.61 9.77 -8.45
C VAL A 255 -12.90 9.37 -9.18
N ASP A 256 -14.05 9.68 -8.58
CA ASP A 256 -15.35 9.61 -9.27
C ASP A 256 -15.57 10.92 -10.03
N THR A 257 -15.46 10.87 -11.36
CA THR A 257 -15.51 12.07 -12.22
C THR A 257 -16.86 12.79 -12.20
N ARG A 258 -17.91 12.17 -11.64
CA ARG A 258 -19.23 12.76 -11.47
C ARG A 258 -19.35 13.62 -10.21
N ILE A 259 -18.37 13.52 -9.31
CA ILE A 259 -18.33 14.21 -8.02
C ILE A 259 -17.34 15.38 -8.10
N GLY A 260 -16.09 15.09 -8.39
CA GLY A 260 -15.00 16.07 -8.36
C GLY A 260 -13.64 15.39 -8.46
N TYR A 261 -12.61 16.17 -8.80
CA TYR A 261 -11.24 15.68 -9.02
C TYR A 261 -10.28 15.99 -7.87
N ALA A 262 -10.75 16.66 -6.81
CA ALA A 262 -9.89 17.01 -5.68
C ALA A 262 -9.50 15.75 -4.89
N ASP A 263 -8.35 15.79 -4.21
CA ASP A 263 -7.89 14.65 -3.41
C ASP A 263 -8.88 14.25 -2.29
N GLY A 264 -9.66 15.22 -1.77
CA GLY A 264 -10.73 14.97 -0.81
C GLY A 264 -12.00 14.33 -1.39
N ASP A 265 -12.17 14.34 -2.72
CA ASP A 265 -13.32 13.72 -3.40
C ASP A 265 -13.09 12.24 -3.73
N LYS A 266 -11.85 11.75 -3.54
CA LYS A 266 -11.49 10.36 -3.81
C LYS A 266 -12.39 9.41 -3.02
N ARG A 267 -12.81 8.35 -3.70
CA ARG A 267 -13.73 7.32 -3.17
C ARG A 267 -12.99 6.02 -2.95
N PHE A 268 -13.50 5.24 -2.00
CA PHE A 268 -13.07 3.86 -1.80
C PHE A 268 -13.73 2.97 -2.85
N GLY A 269 -12.92 2.20 -3.56
CA GLY A 269 -13.35 1.19 -4.51
C GLY A 269 -12.86 -0.20 -4.09
N TRP A 270 -13.60 -1.23 -4.49
CA TRP A 270 -13.16 -2.61 -4.36
C TRP A 270 -13.79 -3.48 -5.46
N ASN A 271 -13.05 -4.49 -5.91
CA ASN A 271 -13.52 -5.52 -6.86
C ASN A 271 -13.08 -6.91 -6.38
N LYS A 272 -13.81 -7.94 -6.78
CA LYS A 272 -13.30 -9.33 -6.68
C LYS A 272 -12.15 -9.51 -7.66
N LEU A 273 -11.17 -10.32 -7.29
CA LEU A 273 -10.11 -10.74 -8.19
C LEU A 273 -10.39 -12.15 -8.70
N ASP A 274 -10.42 -12.32 -10.01
CA ASP A 274 -10.39 -13.63 -10.65
C ASP A 274 -8.95 -14.00 -11.04
N PHE A 275 -8.51 -15.18 -10.62
CA PHE A 275 -7.21 -15.76 -10.94
C PHE A 275 -7.31 -17.00 -11.84
N SER A 276 -8.49 -17.30 -12.39
CA SER A 276 -8.76 -18.49 -13.22
C SER A 276 -7.80 -18.64 -14.41
N SER A 277 -7.36 -17.52 -14.99
CA SER A 277 -6.37 -17.47 -16.08
C SER A 277 -4.91 -17.63 -15.62
N GLY A 278 -4.67 -17.71 -14.31
CA GLY A 278 -3.35 -17.62 -13.68
C GLY A 278 -2.85 -16.19 -13.46
N TRP A 279 -3.55 -15.17 -13.95
CA TRP A 279 -3.27 -13.75 -13.70
C TRP A 279 -4.52 -13.06 -13.14
N PRO A 280 -4.37 -12.12 -12.19
CA PRO A 280 -5.51 -11.42 -11.61
C PRO A 280 -6.18 -10.50 -12.62
N THR A 281 -7.51 -10.55 -12.66
CA THR A 281 -8.37 -9.58 -13.35
C THR A 281 -9.49 -9.13 -12.41
N VAL A 282 -10.01 -7.92 -12.60
CA VAL A 282 -11.20 -7.41 -11.92
C VAL A 282 -12.47 -7.60 -12.73
#